data_AF-A0A7J4FY29-F1
#
_entry.id   AF-A0A7J4FY29-F1
#
_cell.length_a   1.000
_cell.length_b   1.000
_cell.length_c   1.000
_cell.angle_alpha   90.00
_cell.angle_beta   90.00
_cell.angle_gamma   90.00
#
_symmetry.space_group_name_H-M   'P 1'
#
loop_
_entity.id
_entity.type
_entity.pdbx_description
1 polymer ?
#
loop_
_entity_poly.entity_id
_entity_poly.type
_entity_poly.pdbx_seq_one_letter_code
_entity_poly.pdbx_strand_id
1 'polypeptide(L)'
;MGLFARMELIVKSKANKLLDRHEDPRETLDYSYQKQLELLQQVKRSVATVVTAKKRLELQKAKLEQNTQKLDKQAKDAVTAGRDDLARLALERKRSNEIEIANLVAQINEEDLEQQKLIETERKLSAKITAFRTKKETIKAQYTAAEAQVKVKEAVTGISEEMADVGFAIQRAEDKTESMRAKSAALDEMVELGTLDEIGGEDEIERELRRMQTTAGVDDDLARLKEEMGR
;
A
#
# COMPACT_ATOMS: atom_id res chain seq x y z
N MET A 1 -9.02 -28.44 -11.97
CA MET A 1 -9.20 -27.41 -10.93
C MET A 1 -7.84 -27.09 -10.29
N GLY A 2 -7.03 -26.29 -10.99
CA GLY A 2 -5.59 -26.16 -10.72
C GLY A 2 -5.24 -25.27 -9.52
N LEU A 3 -4.08 -25.54 -8.92
CA LEU A 3 -3.47 -24.80 -7.81
C LEU A 3 -3.40 -23.28 -8.07
N PHE A 4 -3.27 -22.86 -9.33
CA PHE A 4 -3.30 -21.46 -9.76
C PHE A 4 -4.63 -20.75 -9.42
N ALA A 5 -5.77 -21.41 -9.60
CA ALA A 5 -7.07 -20.85 -9.24
C ALA A 5 -7.23 -20.70 -7.72
N ARG A 6 -6.59 -21.59 -6.94
CA ARG A 6 -6.57 -21.48 -5.47
C ARG A 6 -5.66 -20.35 -4.99
N MET A 7 -4.52 -20.11 -5.64
CA MET A 7 -3.65 -18.96 -5.36
C MET A 7 -4.36 -17.64 -5.67
N GLU A 8 -5.06 -17.55 -6.79
CA GLU A 8 -5.81 -16.35 -7.20
C GLU A 8 -6.98 -16.05 -6.24
N LEU A 9 -7.66 -17.09 -5.73
CA LEU A 9 -8.74 -16.98 -4.75
C LEU A 9 -8.23 -16.56 -3.35
N ILE A 10 -7.03 -17.00 -2.95
CA ILE A 10 -6.41 -16.61 -1.68
C ILE A 10 -5.94 -15.15 -1.72
N VAL A 11 -5.44 -14.67 -2.87
CA VAL A 11 -5.09 -13.26 -3.08
C VAL A 11 -6.35 -12.38 -3.05
N LYS A 12 -7.44 -12.80 -3.72
CA LYS A 12 -8.72 -12.05 -3.71
C LYS A 12 -9.41 -12.03 -2.35
N SER A 13 -9.38 -13.14 -1.59
CA SER A 13 -10.07 -13.21 -0.30
C SER A 13 -9.33 -12.47 0.82
N LYS A 14 -8.00 -12.33 0.73
CA LYS A 14 -7.22 -11.46 1.64
C LYS A 14 -7.30 -9.99 1.28
N ALA A 15 -7.49 -9.64 0.00
CA ALA A 15 -7.69 -8.25 -0.42
C ALA A 15 -8.95 -7.62 0.18
N ASN A 16 -10.04 -8.39 0.35
CA ASN A 16 -11.30 -7.87 0.89
C ASN A 16 -11.31 -7.69 2.42
N LYS A 17 -10.33 -8.22 3.16
CA LYS A 17 -10.25 -8.08 4.64
C LYS A 17 -9.16 -7.12 5.13
N LEU A 18 -8.30 -6.63 4.23
CA LEU A 18 -7.26 -5.63 4.52
C LEU A 18 -7.64 -4.22 4.05
N LEU A 19 -8.83 -4.04 3.46
CA LEU A 19 -9.29 -2.75 2.94
C LEU A 19 -9.72 -1.75 4.02
N ASP A 20 -9.90 -2.20 5.26
CA ASP A 20 -10.37 -1.36 6.36
C ASP A 20 -9.19 -0.87 7.21
N ARG A 21 -8.71 0.33 6.84
CA ARG A 21 -7.84 1.27 7.58
C ARG A 21 -6.32 1.09 7.44
N HIS A 22 -5.75 2.04 6.68
CA HIS A 22 -4.36 2.51 6.73
C HIS A 22 -3.24 1.58 6.18
N GLU A 23 -3.38 1.01 4.98
CA GLU A 23 -2.19 0.57 4.23
C GLU A 23 -1.72 1.71 3.31
N ASP A 24 -0.52 2.22 3.57
CA ASP A 24 0.16 3.16 2.67
C ASP A 24 0.42 2.45 1.33
N PRO A 25 -0.17 2.91 0.20
CA PRO A 25 0.02 2.27 -1.09
C PRO A 25 1.49 2.20 -1.52
N ARG A 26 2.35 3.07 -0.97
CA ARG A 26 3.81 3.04 -1.20
C ARG A 26 4.41 1.72 -0.70
N GLU A 27 4.03 1.28 0.50
CA GLU A 27 4.55 0.07 1.14
C GLU A 27 4.08 -1.19 0.41
N THR A 28 2.79 -1.27 0.06
CA THR A 28 2.23 -2.42 -0.67
C THR A 28 2.87 -2.58 -2.05
N LEU A 29 3.18 -1.48 -2.74
CA LEU A 29 3.88 -1.51 -4.02
C LEU A 29 5.36 -1.89 -3.88
N ASP A 30 6.05 -1.42 -2.84
CA ASP A 30 7.43 -1.80 -2.55
C ASP A 30 7.54 -3.29 -2.21
N TYR A 31 6.63 -3.81 -1.38
CA TYR A 31 6.53 -5.24 -1.08
C TYR A 31 6.26 -6.07 -2.34
N SER A 32 5.31 -5.64 -3.18
CA SER A 32 5.00 -6.33 -4.43
C SER A 32 6.20 -6.34 -5.38
N TYR A 33 6.95 -5.25 -5.48
CA TYR A 33 8.17 -5.18 -6.28
C TYR A 33 9.24 -6.17 -5.78
N GLN A 34 9.45 -6.22 -4.46
CA GLN A 34 10.38 -7.16 -3.83
C GLN A 34 10.01 -8.62 -4.17
N LYS A 35 8.73 -8.98 -4.06
CA LYS A 35 8.24 -10.32 -4.41
C LYS A 35 8.44 -10.66 -5.87
N GLN A 36 8.26 -9.69 -6.77
CA GLN A 36 8.54 -9.92 -8.19
C GLN A 36 10.04 -10.14 -8.46
N LEU A 37 10.93 -9.45 -7.76
CA LEU A 37 12.38 -9.67 -7.85
C LEU A 37 12.78 -11.06 -7.35
N GLU A 38 12.21 -11.51 -6.23
CA GLU A 38 12.40 -12.87 -5.72
C GLU A 38 11.98 -13.93 -6.76
N LEU A 39 10.81 -13.74 -7.38
CA LEU A 39 10.31 -14.62 -8.44
C LEU A 39 11.24 -14.63 -9.66
N LEU A 40 11.75 -13.46 -10.08
CA LEU A 40 12.72 -13.37 -11.18
C LEU A 40 14.00 -14.15 -10.84
N GLN A 41 14.49 -14.04 -9.61
CA GLN A 41 15.67 -14.78 -9.18
C GLN A 41 15.42 -16.29 -9.12
N GLN A 42 14.22 -16.71 -8.71
CA GLN A 42 13.82 -18.12 -8.76
C GLN A 42 13.81 -18.64 -10.21
N VAL A 43 13.23 -17.91 -11.16
CA VAL A 43 13.25 -18.29 -12.58
C VAL A 43 14.67 -18.40 -13.11
N LYS A 44 15.55 -17.45 -12.79
CA LYS A 44 16.98 -17.50 -13.18
C LYS A 44 17.69 -18.74 -12.63
N ARG A 45 17.40 -19.12 -11.37
CA ARG A 45 17.92 -20.37 -10.78
C ARG A 45 17.39 -21.60 -11.52
N SER A 46 16.10 -21.64 -11.86
CA SER A 46 15.53 -22.75 -12.63
C SER A 46 16.17 -22.90 -14.00
N VAL A 47 16.41 -21.80 -14.72
CA VAL A 47 17.15 -21.81 -16.00
C VAL A 47 18.55 -22.41 -15.80
N ALA A 48 19.28 -21.99 -14.77
CA ALA A 48 20.61 -22.52 -14.48
C ALA A 48 20.58 -24.04 -14.17
N THR A 49 19.57 -24.51 -13.44
CA THR A 49 19.38 -25.95 -13.16
C THR A 49 19.15 -26.75 -14.45
N VAL A 50 18.30 -26.26 -15.35
CA VAL A 50 18.04 -26.90 -16.65
C VAL A 50 19.29 -26.93 -17.53
N VAL A 51 20.01 -25.81 -17.62
CA VAL A 51 21.30 -25.74 -18.35
C VAL A 51 22.31 -26.75 -17.78
N THR A 52 22.37 -26.88 -16.46
CA THR A 52 23.26 -27.84 -15.79
C THR A 52 22.85 -29.29 -16.10
N ALA A 53 21.55 -29.59 -16.03
CA ALA A 53 21.01 -30.91 -16.35
C ALA A 53 21.31 -31.29 -17.80
N LYS A 54 21.03 -30.41 -18.76
CA LYS A 54 21.37 -30.56 -20.16
C LYS A 54 22.86 -30.80 -20.35
N LYS A 55 23.72 -30.02 -19.69
CA LYS A 55 25.17 -30.17 -19.83
C LYS A 55 25.67 -31.52 -19.33
N ARG A 56 25.07 -32.04 -18.26
CA ARG A 56 25.37 -33.39 -17.75
C ARG A 56 25.01 -34.48 -18.77
N LEU A 57 23.87 -34.36 -19.45
CA LEU A 57 23.47 -35.29 -20.51
C LEU A 57 24.44 -35.21 -21.71
N GLU A 58 24.84 -34.01 -22.12
CA GLU A 58 25.84 -33.83 -23.19
C GLU A 58 27.18 -34.50 -22.85
N LEU A 59 27.64 -34.40 -21.60
CA LEU A 59 28.87 -35.06 -21.15
C LEU A 59 28.75 -36.59 -21.15
N GLN A 60 27.58 -37.12 -20.75
CA GLN A 60 27.31 -38.57 -20.83
C GLN A 60 27.32 -39.06 -22.28
N LYS A 61 26.64 -38.33 -23.18
CA LYS A 61 26.65 -38.60 -24.62
C LYS A 61 28.07 -38.62 -25.18
N ALA A 62 28.87 -37.60 -24.87
CA ALA A 62 30.26 -37.51 -25.34
C ALA A 62 31.12 -38.70 -24.86
N LYS A 63 30.91 -39.17 -23.63
CA LYS A 63 31.61 -40.36 -23.10
C LYS A 63 31.22 -41.63 -23.85
N LEU A 64 29.93 -41.81 -24.15
CA LEU A 64 29.46 -42.94 -24.94
C LEU A 64 29.99 -42.88 -26.37
N GLU A 65 29.98 -41.71 -27.01
CA GLU A 65 30.54 -41.52 -28.35
C GLU A 65 32.02 -41.90 -28.42
N GLN A 66 32.81 -41.50 -27.41
CA GLN A 66 34.21 -41.92 -27.32
C GLN A 66 34.36 -43.44 -27.15
N ASN A 67 33.48 -44.07 -26.38
CA ASN A 67 33.48 -45.53 -26.21
C ASN A 67 33.11 -46.24 -27.52
N THR A 68 32.11 -45.74 -28.25
CA THR A 68 31.71 -46.22 -29.58
C THR A 68 32.87 -46.18 -30.57
N GLN A 69 33.68 -45.11 -30.57
CA GLN A 69 34.90 -45.03 -31.40
C GLN A 69 35.95 -46.07 -31.00
N LYS A 70 36.14 -46.31 -29.70
CA LYS A 70 37.07 -47.35 -29.22
C LYS A 70 36.62 -48.76 -29.63
N LEU A 71 35.33 -49.06 -29.47
CA LEU A 71 34.72 -50.32 -29.87
C LEU A 71 34.81 -50.54 -31.39
N ASP A 72 34.63 -49.47 -32.18
CA ASP A 72 34.82 -49.51 -33.63
C ASP A 72 36.26 -49.89 -34.03
N LYS A 73 37.25 -49.29 -33.36
CA LYS A 73 38.66 -49.64 -33.55
C LYS A 73 38.95 -51.10 -33.13
N GLN A 74 38.46 -51.52 -31.96
CA GLN A 74 38.63 -52.89 -31.47
C GLN A 74 38.00 -53.92 -32.42
N ALA A 75 36.84 -53.62 -33.00
CA ALA A 75 36.21 -54.48 -33.99
C ALA A 75 37.09 -54.62 -35.25
N LYS A 76 37.63 -53.51 -35.78
CA LYS A 76 38.54 -53.52 -36.94
C LYS A 76 39.83 -54.30 -36.67
N ASP A 77 40.42 -54.11 -35.49
CA ASP A 77 41.63 -54.82 -35.07
C ASP A 77 41.36 -56.33 -34.94
N ALA A 78 40.21 -56.72 -34.38
CA ALA A 78 39.81 -58.12 -34.24
C ALA A 78 39.56 -58.82 -35.60
N VAL A 79 38.91 -58.13 -36.54
CA VAL A 79 38.75 -58.63 -37.93
C VAL A 79 40.11 -58.85 -38.58
N THR A 80 41.03 -57.90 -38.43
CA THR A 80 42.39 -58.01 -38.99
C THR A 80 43.16 -59.19 -38.38
N ALA A 81 42.88 -59.52 -37.13
CA ALA A 81 43.45 -60.68 -36.43
C ALA A 81 42.70 -62.01 -36.69
N GLY A 82 41.67 -62.02 -37.54
CA GLY A 82 40.87 -63.21 -37.85
C GLY A 82 39.99 -63.70 -36.68
N ARG A 83 39.70 -62.83 -35.70
CA ARG A 83 38.88 -63.13 -34.52
C ARG A 83 37.48 -62.55 -34.67
N ASP A 84 36.68 -63.19 -35.50
CA ASP A 84 35.31 -62.74 -35.84
C ASP A 84 34.35 -62.74 -34.63
N ASP A 85 34.59 -63.61 -33.65
CA ASP A 85 33.87 -63.67 -32.38
C ASP A 85 34.05 -62.38 -31.56
N LEU A 86 35.29 -61.91 -31.42
CA LEU A 86 35.61 -60.66 -30.73
C LEU A 86 35.12 -59.43 -31.50
N ALA A 87 35.21 -59.46 -32.83
CA ALA A 87 34.69 -58.40 -33.68
C ALA A 87 33.17 -58.26 -33.51
N ARG A 88 32.43 -59.37 -33.53
CA ARG A 88 30.98 -59.38 -33.33
C ARG A 88 30.60 -58.83 -31.95
N LEU A 89 31.29 -59.26 -30.89
CA LEU A 89 31.06 -58.76 -29.53
C LEU A 89 31.30 -57.25 -29.41
N ALA A 90 32.37 -56.74 -30.02
CA ALA A 90 32.67 -55.30 -30.02
C ALA A 90 31.58 -54.50 -30.75
N LEU A 91 31.10 -54.99 -31.89
CA LEU A 91 30.02 -54.37 -32.66
C LEU A 91 28.67 -54.43 -31.92
N GLU A 92 28.36 -55.50 -31.21
CA GLU A 92 27.15 -55.59 -30.37
C GLU A 92 27.15 -54.53 -29.25
N ARG A 93 28.28 -54.39 -28.55
CA ARG A 93 28.45 -53.33 -27.54
C ARG A 93 28.36 -51.93 -28.15
N LYS A 94 28.96 -51.74 -29.33
CA LYS A 94 28.89 -50.47 -30.08
C LYS A 94 27.44 -50.10 -30.38
N ARG A 95 26.67 -51.06 -30.88
CA ARG A 95 25.24 -50.87 -31.19
C ARG A 95 24.42 -50.55 -29.96
N SER A 96 24.71 -51.18 -28.81
CA SER A 96 24.06 -50.82 -27.54
C SER A 96 24.34 -49.38 -27.14
N ASN A 97 25.58 -48.91 -27.26
CA ASN A 97 25.92 -47.52 -26.97
C ASN A 97 25.24 -46.55 -27.95
N GLU A 98 25.13 -46.90 -29.24
CA GLU A 98 24.45 -46.06 -30.24
C GLU A 98 22.96 -45.87 -29.92
N ILE A 99 22.28 -46.91 -29.42
CA ILE A 99 20.89 -46.80 -28.96
C ILE A 99 20.80 -45.85 -27.76
N GLU A 100 21.70 -45.97 -26.78
CA GLU A 100 21.72 -45.10 -25.62
C GLU A 100 22.03 -43.63 -25.99
N ILE A 101 22.96 -43.40 -26.93
CA ILE A 101 23.24 -42.08 -27.49
C ILE A 101 22.00 -41.48 -28.14
N ALA A 102 21.25 -42.25 -28.93
CA ALA A 102 20.02 -41.76 -29.55
C ALA A 102 18.98 -41.32 -28.51
N ASN A 103 18.84 -42.07 -27.42
CA ASN A 103 17.97 -41.70 -26.30
C ASN A 103 18.44 -40.41 -25.60
N LEU A 104 19.75 -40.26 -25.37
CA LEU A 104 20.31 -39.03 -24.80
C LEU A 104 20.11 -37.82 -25.70
N VAL A 105 20.22 -37.98 -27.02
CA VAL A 105 19.95 -36.89 -27.99
C VAL A 105 18.50 -36.42 -27.88
N ALA A 106 17.54 -37.35 -27.78
CA ALA A 106 16.14 -36.99 -27.59
C ALA A 106 15.93 -36.19 -26.29
N GLN A 107 16.52 -36.64 -25.17
CA GLN A 107 16.44 -35.94 -23.88
C GLN A 107 17.10 -34.55 -23.93
N ILE A 108 18.27 -34.43 -24.57
CA ILE A 108 18.96 -33.13 -24.72
C ILE A 108 18.10 -32.14 -25.51
N ASN A 109 17.40 -32.60 -26.56
CA ASN A 109 16.50 -31.76 -27.34
C ASN A 109 15.28 -31.31 -26.53
N GLU A 110 14.72 -32.20 -25.71
CA GLU A 110 13.61 -31.86 -24.80
C GLU A 110 14.03 -30.79 -23.77
N GLU A 111 15.20 -30.97 -23.13
CA GLU A 111 15.76 -30.00 -22.19
C GLU A 111 16.10 -28.66 -22.88
N ASP A 112 16.52 -28.67 -24.15
CA ASP A 112 16.76 -27.44 -24.92
C ASP A 112 15.48 -26.63 -25.14
N LEU A 113 14.37 -27.31 -25.48
CA LEU A 113 13.08 -26.65 -25.64
C LEU A 113 12.58 -26.04 -24.33
N GLU A 114 12.71 -26.78 -23.22
CA GLU A 114 12.34 -26.26 -21.89
C GLU A 114 13.25 -25.09 -21.47
N GLN A 115 14.56 -25.18 -21.75
CA GLN A 115 15.50 -24.08 -21.53
C GLN A 115 15.07 -22.80 -22.27
N GLN A 116 14.75 -22.91 -23.57
CA GLN A 116 14.32 -21.77 -24.38
C GLN A 116 13.03 -21.13 -23.83
N LYS A 117 12.06 -21.95 -23.43
CA LYS A 117 10.80 -21.50 -22.84
C LYS A 117 11.00 -20.78 -21.50
N LEU A 118 11.91 -21.27 -20.65
CA LEU A 118 12.24 -20.61 -19.39
C LEU A 118 12.98 -19.28 -19.63
N ILE A 119 13.87 -19.21 -20.62
CA ILE A 119 14.55 -17.95 -21.01
C ILE A 119 13.54 -16.92 -21.52
N GLU A 120 12.58 -17.31 -22.34
CA GLU A 120 11.51 -16.40 -22.76
C GLU A 120 10.67 -15.91 -21.58
N THR A 121 10.35 -16.81 -20.66
CA THR A 121 9.57 -16.47 -19.46
C THR A 121 10.34 -15.50 -18.56
N GLU A 122 11.65 -15.71 -18.40
CA GLU A 122 12.56 -14.81 -17.68
C GLU A 122 12.57 -13.41 -18.32
N ARG A 123 12.71 -13.33 -19.64
CA ARG A 123 12.68 -12.05 -20.38
C ARG A 123 11.34 -11.33 -20.21
N LYS A 124 10.22 -12.04 -20.37
CA LYS A 124 8.86 -11.51 -20.19
C LYS A 124 8.65 -10.99 -18.77
N LEU A 125 9.12 -11.74 -17.76
CA LEU A 125 9.02 -11.35 -16.36
C LEU A 125 9.88 -10.12 -16.06
N SER A 126 11.12 -10.09 -16.54
CA SER A 126 12.03 -8.94 -16.40
C SER A 126 11.46 -7.65 -16.99
N ALA A 127 10.87 -7.73 -18.18
CA ALA A 127 10.19 -6.60 -18.82
C ALA A 127 8.99 -6.10 -17.99
N LYS A 128 8.15 -7.01 -17.48
CA LYS A 128 7.02 -6.68 -16.60
C LYS A 128 7.47 -6.02 -15.30
N ILE A 129 8.54 -6.51 -14.70
CA ILE A 129 9.12 -5.95 -13.46
C ILE A 129 9.64 -4.53 -13.69
N THR A 130 10.28 -4.30 -14.83
CA THR A 130 10.77 -2.97 -15.21
C THR A 130 9.61 -1.99 -15.38
N ALA A 131 8.55 -2.40 -16.09
CA ALA A 131 7.34 -1.59 -16.23
C ALA A 131 6.65 -1.33 -14.88
N PHE A 132 6.61 -2.35 -14.00
CA PHE A 132 6.06 -2.22 -12.66
C PHE A 132 6.86 -1.23 -11.81
N ARG A 133 8.19 -1.26 -11.87
CA ARG A 133 9.07 -0.30 -11.17
C ARG A 133 8.72 1.14 -11.56
N THR A 134 8.61 1.42 -12.86
CA THR A 134 8.25 2.76 -13.34
C THR A 134 6.88 3.18 -12.83
N LYS A 135 5.88 2.30 -12.97
CA LYS A 135 4.51 2.58 -12.50
C LYS A 135 4.44 2.79 -10.99
N LYS A 136 5.21 2.02 -10.22
CA LYS A 136 5.34 2.20 -8.77
C LYS A 136 5.83 3.61 -8.44
N GLU A 137 6.96 4.04 -9.01
CA GLU A 137 7.50 5.38 -8.71
C GLU A 137 6.52 6.49 -9.12
N THR A 138 5.82 6.34 -10.25
CA THR A 138 4.76 7.28 -10.65
C THR A 138 3.63 7.35 -9.61
N ILE A 139 3.13 6.20 -9.15
CA ILE A 139 2.04 6.17 -8.14
C ILE A 139 2.52 6.74 -6.81
N LYS A 140 3.75 6.43 -6.37
CA LYS A 140 4.33 7.00 -5.14
C LYS A 140 4.42 8.52 -5.21
N ALA A 141 4.84 9.07 -6.35
CA ALA A 141 4.92 10.51 -6.56
C ALA A 141 3.52 11.16 -6.58
N GLN A 142 2.56 10.56 -7.29
CA GLN A 142 1.17 11.04 -7.34
C GLN A 142 0.51 11.01 -5.96
N TYR A 143 0.71 9.95 -5.19
CA TYR A 143 0.19 9.84 -3.83
C TYR A 143 0.79 10.91 -2.91
N THR A 144 2.11 11.13 -2.98
CA THR A 144 2.79 12.18 -2.19
C THR A 144 2.29 13.57 -2.56
N ALA A 145 2.06 13.84 -3.86
CA ALA A 145 1.49 15.11 -4.31
C ALA A 145 0.05 15.30 -3.83
N ALA A 146 -0.78 14.26 -3.89
CA ALA A 146 -2.15 14.30 -3.38
C ALA A 146 -2.19 14.51 -1.85
N GLU A 147 -1.32 13.83 -1.11
CA GLU A 147 -1.15 14.00 0.34
C GLU A 147 -0.79 15.46 0.68
N ALA A 148 0.16 16.05 -0.06
CA ALA A 148 0.53 17.45 0.12
C ALA A 148 -0.63 18.41 -0.21
N GLN A 149 -1.41 18.15 -1.26
CA GLN A 149 -2.59 18.96 -1.60
C GLN A 149 -3.66 18.92 -0.52
N VAL A 150 -3.89 17.75 0.09
CA VAL A 150 -4.83 17.62 1.22
C VAL A 150 -4.32 18.43 2.40
N LYS A 151 -3.05 18.28 2.82
CA LYS A 151 -2.46 19.05 3.92
C LYS A 151 -2.53 20.56 3.71
N VAL A 152 -2.26 21.04 2.49
CA VAL A 152 -2.38 22.47 2.16
C VAL A 152 -3.83 22.94 2.25
N LYS A 153 -4.79 22.18 1.73
CA LYS A 153 -6.22 22.53 1.84
C LYS A 153 -6.68 22.55 3.28
N GLU A 154 -6.31 21.56 4.08
CA GLU A 154 -6.61 21.50 5.52
C GLU A 154 -6.02 22.70 6.27
N ALA A 155 -4.77 23.08 5.97
CA ALA A 155 -4.15 24.27 6.57
C ALA A 155 -4.87 25.56 6.16
N VAL A 156 -5.24 25.71 4.88
CA VAL A 156 -5.96 26.90 4.39
C VAL A 156 -7.37 26.97 4.98
N THR A 157 -8.10 25.85 5.06
CA THR A 157 -9.44 25.82 5.66
C THR A 157 -9.39 26.05 7.17
N GLY A 158 -8.42 25.47 7.86
CA GLY A 158 -8.21 25.70 9.29
C GLY A 158 -7.87 27.15 9.60
N ILE A 159 -6.98 27.78 8.80
CA ILE A 159 -6.70 29.21 8.89
C ILE A 159 -7.95 30.04 8.57
N SER A 160 -8.75 29.65 7.59
CA SER A 160 -9.98 30.39 7.22
C SER A 160 -11.03 30.34 8.33
N GLU A 161 -11.13 29.22 9.04
CA GLU A 161 -12.00 29.06 10.20
C GLU A 161 -11.52 29.95 11.37
N GLU A 162 -10.22 29.92 11.69
CA GLU A 162 -9.62 30.81 12.70
C GLU A 162 -9.75 32.30 12.34
N MET A 163 -9.55 32.66 11.07
CA MET A 163 -9.69 34.05 10.60
C MET A 163 -11.15 34.53 10.64
N ALA A 164 -12.11 33.66 10.33
CA ALA A 164 -13.53 33.98 10.45
C ALA A 164 -13.92 34.27 11.90
N ASP A 165 -13.43 33.46 12.84
CA ASP A 165 -13.66 33.66 14.28
C ASP A 165 -13.06 34.97 14.80
N VAL A 166 -11.86 35.32 14.32
CA VAL A 166 -11.22 36.60 14.66
C VAL A 166 -12.00 37.79 14.06
N GLY A 167 -12.49 37.68 12.83
CA GLY A 167 -13.35 38.70 12.21
C GLY A 167 -14.63 38.97 13.01
N PHE A 168 -15.31 37.92 13.46
CA PHE A 168 -16.48 38.05 14.34
C PHE A 168 -16.15 38.68 15.69
N ALA A 169 -14.96 38.40 16.25
CA ALA A 169 -14.52 39.02 17.50
C ALA A 169 -14.23 40.52 17.34
N ILE A 170 -13.61 40.93 16.23
CA ILE A 170 -13.34 42.34 15.91
C ILE A 170 -14.65 43.11 15.72
N GLN A 171 -15.58 42.59 14.92
CA GLN A 171 -16.87 43.24 14.68
C GLN A 171 -17.65 43.47 15.99
N ARG A 172 -17.69 42.48 16.89
CA ARG A 172 -18.29 42.66 18.22
C ARG A 172 -17.61 43.74 19.06
N ALA A 173 -16.29 43.87 18.95
CA ALA A 173 -15.53 44.90 19.66
C ALA A 173 -15.80 46.30 19.10
N GLU A 174 -15.94 46.43 17.78
CA GLU A 174 -16.33 47.67 17.10
C GLU A 174 -17.75 48.07 17.50
N ASP A 175 -18.74 47.18 17.38
CA ASP A 175 -20.13 47.41 17.77
C ASP A 175 -20.24 47.85 19.24
N LYS A 176 -19.46 47.21 20.13
CA LYS A 176 -19.43 47.57 21.56
C LYS A 176 -18.84 48.97 21.76
N THR A 177 -17.79 49.32 21.02
CA THR A 177 -17.14 50.62 21.10
C THR A 177 -18.06 51.73 20.56
N GLU A 178 -18.75 51.48 19.46
CA GLU A 178 -19.75 52.41 18.93
C GLU A 178 -20.91 52.60 19.90
N SER A 179 -21.44 51.52 20.48
CA SER A 179 -22.46 51.61 21.53
C SER A 179 -21.99 52.41 22.75
N MET A 180 -20.73 52.23 23.17
CA MET A 180 -20.16 53.04 24.26
C MET A 180 -19.99 54.50 23.87
N ARG A 181 -19.57 54.81 22.64
CA ARG A 181 -19.47 56.18 22.14
C ARG A 181 -20.84 56.85 22.03
N ALA A 182 -21.84 56.15 21.52
CA ALA A 182 -23.23 56.64 21.47
C ALA A 182 -23.78 56.90 22.88
N LYS A 183 -23.49 56.01 23.83
CA LYS A 183 -23.86 56.20 25.23
C LYS A 183 -23.14 57.39 25.86
N SER A 184 -21.85 57.58 25.59
CA SER A 184 -21.09 58.75 26.05
C SER A 184 -21.66 60.03 25.46
N ALA A 185 -21.92 60.08 24.16
CA ALA A 185 -22.50 61.25 23.49
C ALA A 185 -23.88 61.60 24.05
N ALA A 186 -24.73 60.60 24.32
CA ALA A 186 -26.01 60.82 24.98
C ALA A 186 -25.85 61.37 26.40
N LEU A 187 -24.87 60.88 27.17
CA LEU A 187 -24.56 61.41 28.50
C LEU A 187 -24.05 62.86 28.43
N ASP A 188 -23.15 63.16 27.49
CA ASP A 188 -22.62 64.51 27.27
C ASP A 188 -23.73 65.49 26.87
N GLU A 189 -24.67 65.06 26.00
CA GLU A 189 -25.86 65.84 25.63
C GLU A 189 -26.79 66.07 26.84
N MET A 190 -26.97 65.08 27.72
CA MET A 190 -27.74 65.26 28.96
C MET A 190 -27.07 66.24 29.94
N VAL A 191 -25.73 66.28 30.00
CA VAL A 191 -24.95 67.27 30.78
C VAL A 191 -25.17 68.67 30.19
N GLU A 192 -25.07 68.82 28.87
CA GLU A 192 -25.19 70.11 28.17
C GLU A 192 -26.61 70.68 28.22
N LEU A 193 -27.63 69.82 28.19
CA LEU A 193 -29.04 70.18 28.40
C LEU A 193 -29.37 70.53 29.87
N GLY A 194 -28.41 70.41 30.79
CA GLY A 194 -28.57 70.74 32.21
C GLY A 194 -29.50 69.78 32.96
N THR A 195 -29.72 68.58 32.42
CA THR A 195 -30.64 67.57 32.98
C THR A 195 -29.95 66.60 33.94
N LEU A 196 -28.62 66.63 34.05
CA LEU A 196 -27.88 65.78 34.99
C LEU A 196 -28.00 66.21 36.46
N ASP A 197 -28.26 67.50 36.73
CA ASP A 197 -28.41 68.00 38.11
C ASP A 197 -29.71 67.55 38.78
N GLU A 198 -30.68 67.00 38.03
CA GLU A 198 -31.93 66.46 38.59
C GLU A 198 -31.87 64.96 38.96
N ILE A 199 -30.72 64.28 38.80
CA ILE A 199 -30.53 62.88 39.23
C ILE A 199 -29.63 62.80 40.48
N GLY A 200 -29.60 63.88 41.27
CA GLY A 200 -29.06 63.93 42.63
C GLY A 200 -30.14 63.88 43.73
N GLY A 201 -31.36 63.46 43.39
CA GLY A 201 -32.47 63.30 44.34
C GLY A 201 -32.62 61.87 44.83
N GLU A 202 -32.33 61.64 46.09
CA GLU A 202 -32.75 60.44 46.83
C GLU A 202 -34.25 60.15 46.63
N ASP A 203 -34.60 58.87 46.76
CA ASP A 203 -35.88 58.41 47.34
C ASP A 203 -36.99 57.83 46.41
N GLU A 204 -36.73 57.45 45.15
CA GLU A 204 -37.74 56.74 44.32
C GLU A 204 -37.36 55.30 43.93
N ILE A 205 -36.08 55.03 43.65
CA ILE A 205 -35.60 53.67 43.32
C ILE A 205 -35.59 52.75 44.55
N GLU A 206 -35.29 53.27 45.75
CA GLU A 206 -35.37 52.49 47.00
C GLU A 206 -36.83 52.18 47.40
N ARG A 207 -37.78 53.01 46.96
CA ARG A 207 -39.23 52.79 47.13
C ARG A 207 -39.78 51.72 46.17
N GLU A 208 -39.26 51.64 44.95
CA GLU A 208 -39.63 50.59 43.98
C GLU A 208 -38.93 49.24 44.26
N LEU A 209 -37.70 49.24 44.79
CA LEU A 209 -37.04 48.01 45.25
C LEU A 209 -37.74 47.38 46.46
N ARG A 210 -38.30 48.17 47.38
CA ARG A 210 -39.16 47.66 48.46
C ARG A 210 -40.52 47.15 47.96
N ARG A 211 -41.06 47.69 46.86
CA ARG A 211 -42.29 47.18 46.24
C ARG A 211 -42.05 45.88 45.45
N MET A 212 -40.91 45.73 44.77
CA MET A 212 -40.54 44.48 44.11
C MET A 212 -40.08 43.38 45.08
N GLN A 213 -39.55 43.73 46.25
CA GLN A 213 -39.29 42.76 47.33
C GLN A 213 -40.54 42.33 48.11
N THR A 214 -41.72 42.88 47.83
CA THR A 214 -42.99 42.49 48.50
C THR A 214 -44.01 41.90 47.52
N THR A 215 -43.55 41.24 46.45
CA THR A 215 -44.36 40.24 45.71
C THR A 215 -43.46 39.22 45.00
N ALA A 216 -42.35 38.83 45.64
CA ALA A 216 -41.67 37.58 45.34
C ALA A 216 -42.26 36.52 46.26
N GLY A 217 -43.03 35.60 45.68
CA GLY A 217 -43.72 34.52 46.38
C GLY A 217 -42.76 33.61 47.15
N VAL A 218 -42.50 33.97 48.41
CA VAL A 218 -41.91 33.09 49.42
C VAL A 218 -42.98 32.18 50.08
N ASP A 219 -44.26 32.36 49.73
CA ASP A 219 -45.35 31.45 50.13
C ASP A 219 -45.61 30.30 49.12
N ASP A 220 -45.27 30.47 47.84
CA ASP A 220 -45.45 29.42 46.81
C ASP A 220 -44.32 28.36 46.79
N ASP A 221 -43.13 28.71 47.30
CA ASP A 221 -42.00 27.79 47.44
C ASP A 221 -41.99 27.06 48.80
N LEU A 222 -42.68 27.58 49.83
CA LEU A 222 -42.88 26.88 51.11
C LEU A 222 -44.00 25.82 51.02
N ALA A 223 -44.97 25.98 50.12
CA ALA A 223 -45.99 24.97 49.84
C ALA A 223 -45.38 23.74 49.12
N ARG A 224 -44.49 23.96 48.15
CA ARG A 224 -43.78 22.89 47.43
C ARG A 224 -42.77 22.13 48.31
N LEU A 225 -42.07 22.80 49.23
CA LEU A 225 -41.12 22.13 50.13
C LEU A 225 -41.78 21.33 51.27
N LYS A 226 -43.04 21.64 51.63
CA LYS A 226 -43.81 20.84 52.61
C LYS A 226 -44.46 19.60 52.00
N GLU A 227 -44.62 19.58 50.67
CA GLU A 227 -45.07 18.42 49.89
C GLU A 227 -43.91 17.42 49.63
N GLU A 228 -42.65 17.88 49.62
CA GLU A 228 -41.47 17.00 49.45
C GLU A 228 -40.85 16.45 50.76
N MET A 229 -41.17 16.98 51.95
CA MET A 229 -40.43 16.65 53.18
C MET A 229 -41.23 16.10 54.38
N GLY A 230 -42.48 15.67 54.22
CA GLY A 230 -43.29 15.27 55.39
C GLY A 230 -44.21 14.06 55.27
N ARG A 231 -44.62 13.68 54.06
CA ARG A 231 -45.18 12.38 53.66
C ARG A 231 -45.41 12.38 52.15
#